data_AF-A0A1E7FHC6-F1
#
_entry.id   AF-A0A1E7FHC6-F1
#
_cell.length_a   1.000
_cell.length_b   1.000
_cell.length_c   1.000
_cell.angle_alpha   90.00
_cell.angle_beta   90.00
_cell.angle_gamma   90.00
#
_symmetry.space_group_name_H-M   'P 1'
#
loop_
_entity.id
_entity.type
_entity.pdbx_description
1 polymer ?
#
loop_
_entity_poly.entity_id
_entity_poly.type
_entity_poly.pdbx_seq_one_letter_code
_entity_poly.pdbx_strand_id
1 'polypeptide(L)'
;MLKVILGSTRDNTNNPRAPTALSLLLAKDSKGCTPLHYMSYSRQCPFSSLKHVMDYCKPTSHFNEDRTSVRVDPTLCTDEDGETPLHWALDGYMSSRRIKELTRYSLDAIMVNNHKNKTPFDQFVTNFVDTDWTIHDVCGREVWENIQSYLRVIRDNYRDIQHTHHGKRQGNFDPDIWMPLHFIAGSPYDFPPIFTDLALNYCKADLQKFDSNGMLPLHLACGRKIMSSIHHQQHQLQQNKSCKDAVSMKILKKFPRGSLKVVKKTKRLALHLAVEMKMPMPLIAALIKTNPKSLNIPDPVTKLWPYVLASVDNDKSLSVSYALLRADPSVLQLAKRVEQRSDNLTGPIMADDSEYDNHSLRRTVRRLTIRDTL
;
A
#
# COMPACT_ATOMS: atom_id res chain seq x y z
N MET A 1 26.07 1.92 32.72
CA MET A 1 26.73 0.62 32.92
C MET A 1 25.93 -0.41 32.13
N LEU A 2 26.47 -0.93 31.02
CA LEU A 2 25.77 -1.90 30.16
C LEU A 2 25.62 -3.23 30.92
N LYS A 3 24.42 -3.52 31.41
CA LYS A 3 24.10 -4.84 31.94
C LYS A 3 23.76 -5.73 30.75
N VAL A 4 24.80 -6.21 30.05
CA VAL A 4 24.61 -7.11 28.91
C VAL A 4 24.11 -8.44 29.46
N ILE A 5 22.79 -8.66 29.42
CA ILE A 5 22.20 -9.97 29.74
C ILE A 5 22.43 -10.86 28.51
N LEU A 6 23.68 -11.28 28.33
CA LEU A 6 23.96 -12.42 27.46
C LEU A 6 23.41 -13.63 28.21
N GLY A 7 22.27 -14.16 27.78
CA GLY A 7 21.86 -15.50 28.20
C GLY A 7 23.07 -16.41 27.99
N SER A 8 23.64 -16.93 29.07
CA SER A 8 24.89 -17.71 29.01
C SER A 8 24.64 -18.94 28.14
N THR A 9 25.04 -18.86 26.88
CA THR A 9 24.98 -20.00 25.97
C THR A 9 26.15 -20.88 26.35
N ARG A 10 25.89 -21.85 27.22
CA ARG A 10 26.85 -22.91 27.50
C ARG A 10 26.81 -23.91 26.35
N ASP A 11 27.97 -24.41 25.95
CA ASP A 11 28.03 -25.50 25.00
C ASP A 11 27.63 -26.84 25.63
N ASN A 12 27.66 -27.92 24.85
CA ASN A 12 27.35 -29.27 25.33
C ASN A 12 28.31 -29.74 26.44
N THR A 13 29.43 -29.05 26.66
CA THR A 13 30.41 -29.31 27.72
C THR A 13 30.22 -28.39 28.94
N ASN A 14 29.13 -27.63 28.98
CA ASN A 14 28.80 -26.67 30.05
C ASN A 14 29.80 -25.49 30.14
N ASN A 15 30.64 -25.28 29.11
CA ASN A 15 31.58 -24.17 29.05
C ASN A 15 30.91 -22.93 28.45
N PRO A 16 31.22 -21.72 28.97
CA PRO A 16 30.69 -20.49 28.40
C PRO A 16 31.21 -20.32 26.97
N ARG A 17 30.30 -20.22 25.98
CA ARG A 17 30.69 -19.83 24.63
C ARG A 17 30.99 -18.33 24.57
N ALA A 18 32.02 -17.97 23.82
CA ALA A 18 32.24 -16.58 23.45
C ALA A 18 31.01 -16.05 22.69
N PRO A 19 30.54 -14.82 22.99
CA PRO A 19 29.41 -14.24 22.29
C PRO A 19 29.74 -14.10 20.80
N THR A 20 28.83 -14.54 19.95
CA THR A 20 28.91 -14.28 18.51
C THR A 20 28.68 -12.79 18.24
N ALA A 21 29.18 -12.26 17.13
CA ALA A 21 28.90 -10.86 16.77
C ALA A 21 27.39 -10.60 16.62
N LEU A 22 26.60 -11.58 16.15
CA LEU A 22 25.14 -11.47 16.14
C LEU A 22 24.56 -11.35 17.56
N SER A 23 25.05 -12.15 18.52
CA SER A 23 24.58 -12.04 19.91
C SER A 23 24.91 -10.68 20.54
N LEU A 24 26.04 -10.06 20.16
CA LEU A 24 26.37 -8.70 20.58
C LEU A 24 25.46 -7.65 19.93
N LEU A 25 25.10 -7.84 18.65
CA LEU A 25 24.16 -6.96 17.95
C LEU A 25 22.72 -7.08 18.43
N LEU A 26 22.35 -8.23 18.99
CA LEU A 26 21.04 -8.48 19.59
C LEU A 26 21.00 -8.20 21.09
N ALA A 27 22.15 -7.92 21.71
CA ALA A 27 22.20 -7.57 23.11
C ALA A 27 21.43 -6.27 23.35
N LYS A 28 20.53 -6.30 24.33
CA LYS A 28 19.73 -5.16 24.74
C LYS A 28 20.32 -4.52 25.98
N ASP A 29 20.25 -3.19 26.05
CA ASP A 29 20.55 -2.45 27.27
C ASP A 29 19.36 -2.49 28.25
N SER A 30 19.40 -1.66 29.30
CA SER A 30 18.33 -1.58 30.29
C SER A 30 17.04 -0.91 29.80
N LYS A 31 16.99 -0.45 28.56
CA LYS A 31 15.79 0.10 27.89
C LYS A 31 15.32 -0.80 26.74
N GLY A 32 15.91 -1.98 26.60
CA GLY A 32 15.62 -2.86 25.48
C GLY A 32 16.34 -2.46 24.17
N CYS A 33 17.15 -1.40 24.16
CA CYS A 33 17.78 -0.90 22.95
C CYS A 33 18.98 -1.77 22.55
N THR A 34 19.04 -2.16 21.28
CA THR A 34 20.20 -2.85 20.70
C THR A 34 21.21 -1.84 20.15
N PRO A 35 22.49 -2.24 19.91
CA PRO A 35 23.46 -1.40 19.21
C PRO A 35 22.91 -0.81 17.89
N LEU A 36 22.07 -1.57 17.18
CA LEU A 36 21.50 -1.13 15.92
C LEU A 36 20.57 0.09 16.10
N HIS A 37 19.85 0.23 17.22
CA HIS A 37 19.03 1.42 17.51
C HIS A 37 19.90 2.69 17.56
N TYR A 38 21.00 2.64 18.32
CA TYR A 38 21.94 3.77 18.44
C TYR A 38 22.65 4.08 17.12
N MET A 39 23.06 3.05 16.37
CA MET A 39 23.67 3.22 15.05
C MET A 39 22.69 3.80 14.05
N SER A 40 21.40 3.53 14.21
CA SER A 40 20.35 4.04 13.33
C SER A 40 20.09 5.51 13.59
N TYR A 41 20.00 5.94 14.85
CA TYR A 41 19.74 7.33 15.24
C TYR A 41 20.96 8.26 15.20
N SER A 42 22.16 7.74 15.51
CA SER A 42 23.34 8.59 15.72
C SER A 42 23.91 9.14 14.43
N ARG A 43 23.92 10.47 14.32
CA ARG A 43 24.64 11.20 13.25
C ARG A 43 26.15 11.02 13.32
N GLN A 44 26.68 10.72 14.51
CA GLN A 44 28.12 10.53 14.73
C GLN A 44 28.60 9.14 14.29
N CYS A 45 27.70 8.15 14.25
CA CYS A 45 28.05 6.82 13.76
C CYS A 45 28.26 6.87 12.24
N PRO A 46 29.43 6.54 11.68
CA PRO A 46 29.62 6.55 10.23
C PRO A 46 28.64 5.60 9.51
N PHE A 47 28.15 6.00 8.34
CA PHE A 47 27.27 5.14 7.53
C PHE A 47 27.94 3.81 7.16
N SER A 48 29.25 3.80 6.94
CA SER A 48 30.02 2.58 6.69
C SER A 48 29.88 1.59 7.84
N SER A 49 29.90 2.03 9.10
CA SER A 49 29.75 1.13 10.26
C SER A 49 28.38 0.44 10.26
N LEU A 50 27.30 1.19 10.02
CA LEU A 50 25.96 0.63 9.88
C LEU A 50 25.91 -0.40 8.75
N LYS A 51 26.48 -0.07 7.58
CA LYS A 51 26.54 -0.98 6.44
C LYS A 51 27.28 -2.28 6.75
N HIS A 52 28.45 -2.21 7.39
CA HIS A 52 29.21 -3.42 7.76
C HIS A 52 28.43 -4.32 8.74
N VAL A 53 27.75 -3.71 9.72
CA VAL A 53 26.87 -4.43 10.65
C VAL A 53 25.73 -5.10 9.89
N MET A 54 25.09 -4.39 8.97
CA MET A 54 23.98 -4.91 8.17
C MET A 54 24.42 -6.02 7.20
N ASP A 55 25.59 -5.89 6.56
CA ASP A 55 26.18 -6.92 5.71
C ASP A 55 26.53 -8.18 6.51
N TYR A 56 26.94 -8.06 7.78
CA TYR A 56 27.14 -9.19 8.68
C TYR A 56 25.83 -9.89 9.06
N CYS A 57 24.74 -9.12 9.20
CA CYS A 57 23.41 -9.64 9.50
C CYS A 57 22.71 -10.27 8.29
N LYS A 58 23.29 -10.17 7.09
CA LYS A 58 22.69 -10.60 5.84
C LYS A 58 22.16 -12.03 5.93
N PRO A 59 20.89 -12.26 5.57
CA PRO A 59 20.49 -13.19 4.54
C PRO A 59 21.32 -14.42 4.13
N THR A 60 22.03 -15.22 4.94
CA THR A 60 22.75 -16.40 4.38
C THR A 60 21.74 -17.36 3.75
N SER A 61 21.62 -17.30 2.42
CA SER A 61 20.65 -18.02 1.61
C SER A 61 21.02 -19.50 1.40
N HIS A 62 22.10 -19.96 2.04
CA HIS A 62 22.78 -21.21 1.70
C HIS A 62 22.70 -22.31 2.77
N PHE A 63 21.96 -22.11 3.87
CA PHE A 63 21.81 -23.19 4.85
C PHE A 63 20.58 -24.05 4.52
N ASN A 64 20.88 -25.23 3.99
CA ASN A 64 19.95 -26.32 3.83
C ASN A 64 19.28 -26.69 5.17
N GLU A 65 17.95 -26.59 5.18
CA GLU A 65 16.97 -27.44 5.86
C GLU A 65 16.98 -27.69 7.37
N ASP A 66 17.90 -27.17 8.18
CA ASP A 66 17.74 -27.30 9.64
C ASP A 66 16.72 -26.26 10.17
N ARG A 67 15.44 -26.61 10.05
CA ARG A 67 14.23 -25.79 10.30
C ARG A 67 14.07 -25.24 11.72
N THR A 68 15.01 -25.51 12.63
CA THR A 68 14.86 -25.21 14.06
C THR A 68 15.54 -23.90 14.50
N SER A 69 16.43 -23.34 13.68
CA SER A 69 17.06 -22.06 13.99
C SER A 69 16.12 -20.90 13.68
N VAL A 70 15.45 -20.35 14.70
CA VAL A 70 14.69 -19.10 14.58
C VAL A 70 15.66 -17.98 14.23
N ARG A 71 15.68 -17.60 12.96
CA ARG A 71 16.49 -16.49 12.46
C ARG A 71 15.91 -15.17 12.97
N VAL A 72 16.62 -14.52 13.89
CA VAL A 72 16.26 -13.19 14.39
C VAL A 72 16.75 -12.14 13.40
N ASP A 73 15.83 -11.30 12.92
CA ASP A 73 16.18 -10.12 12.12
C ASP A 73 16.50 -8.93 13.06
N PRO A 74 17.74 -8.43 13.08
CA PRO A 74 18.11 -7.30 13.93
C PRO A 74 17.30 -6.01 13.64
N THR A 75 16.82 -5.83 12.42
CA THR A 75 16.00 -4.65 12.02
C THR A 75 14.59 -4.69 12.58
N LEU A 76 14.13 -5.88 13.02
CA LEU A 76 12.83 -6.10 13.65
C LEU A 76 12.92 -6.23 15.18
N CYS A 77 14.12 -6.12 15.75
CA CYS A 77 14.25 -6.08 17.20
C CYS A 77 13.64 -4.79 17.74
N THR A 78 12.81 -4.90 18.77
CA THR A 78 12.17 -3.75 19.41
C THR A 78 12.79 -3.44 20.77
N ASP A 79 12.78 -2.17 21.16
CA ASP A 79 13.07 -1.73 22.53
C ASP A 79 11.87 -1.94 23.49
N GLU A 80 11.92 -1.37 24.69
CA GLU A 80 10.84 -1.42 25.69
C GLU A 80 9.57 -0.67 25.28
N ASP A 81 9.66 0.27 24.34
CA ASP A 81 8.52 1.00 23.78
C ASP A 81 7.96 0.33 22.51
N GLY A 82 8.55 -0.81 22.10
CA GLY A 82 8.18 -1.49 20.87
C GLY A 82 8.78 -0.83 19.62
N GLU A 83 9.68 0.14 19.77
CA GLU A 83 10.29 0.85 18.65
C GLU A 83 11.43 0.03 18.07
N THR A 84 11.49 -0.03 16.73
CA THR A 84 12.56 -0.70 15.98
C THR A 84 13.70 0.27 15.66
N PRO A 85 14.87 -0.21 15.18
CA PRO A 85 15.91 0.67 14.68
C PRO A 85 15.44 1.64 13.59
N LEU A 86 14.42 1.26 12.79
CA LEU A 86 13.84 2.13 11.78
C LEU A 86 13.00 3.27 12.39
N HIS A 87 12.28 3.02 13.48
CA HIS A 87 11.60 4.07 14.25
C HIS A 87 12.62 5.13 14.69
N TRP A 88 13.71 4.69 15.31
CA TRP A 88 14.81 5.54 15.75
C TRP A 88 15.48 6.30 14.60
N ALA A 89 15.72 5.65 13.45
CA ALA A 89 16.28 6.34 12.28
C ALA A 89 15.37 7.47 11.79
N LEU A 90 14.06 7.23 11.73
CA LEU A 90 13.10 8.22 11.26
C LEU A 90 12.82 9.31 12.28
N ASP A 91 12.86 8.98 13.57
CA ASP A 91 12.77 9.92 14.70
C ASP A 91 13.89 10.97 14.69
N GLY A 92 15.11 10.58 14.27
CA GLY A 92 16.27 11.47 14.19
C GLY A 92 16.42 12.26 12.89
N TYR A 93 15.48 12.13 11.94
CA TYR A 93 15.58 12.69 10.57
C TYR A 93 16.82 12.20 9.81
N MET A 94 17.03 10.88 9.80
CA MET A 94 18.23 10.29 9.18
C MET A 94 18.17 10.27 7.65
N SER A 95 19.35 10.25 7.02
CA SER A 95 19.45 10.23 5.56
C SER A 95 18.80 8.99 4.93
N SER A 96 18.27 9.15 3.71
CA SER A 96 17.68 8.05 2.92
C SER A 96 18.63 6.88 2.70
N ARG A 97 19.96 7.10 2.73
CA ARG A 97 20.96 6.03 2.67
C ARG A 97 20.87 5.07 3.87
N ARG A 98 20.65 5.58 5.09
CA ARG A 98 20.46 4.74 6.28
C ARG A 98 19.14 3.98 6.20
N ILE A 99 18.06 4.66 5.80
CA ILE A 99 16.75 4.03 5.60
C ILE A 99 16.85 2.89 4.57
N LYS A 100 17.63 3.10 3.49
CA LYS A 100 17.89 2.06 2.48
C LYS A 100 18.57 0.85 3.07
N GLU A 101 19.60 1.06 3.89
CA GLU A 101 20.31 -0.05 4.51
C GLU A 101 19.45 -0.80 5.53
N LEU A 102 18.67 -0.08 6.35
CA LEU A 102 17.78 -0.67 7.36
C LEU A 102 16.61 -1.45 6.75
N THR A 103 16.13 -1.04 5.57
CA THR A 103 15.01 -1.71 4.88
C THR A 103 15.47 -2.71 3.81
N ARG A 104 16.79 -2.90 3.67
CA ARG A 104 17.40 -3.75 2.62
C ARG A 104 17.03 -5.23 2.76
N TYR A 105 16.89 -5.72 3.98
CA TYR A 105 16.62 -7.14 4.27
C TYR A 105 15.20 -7.41 4.73
N SER A 106 14.53 -6.41 5.31
CA SER A 106 13.14 -6.51 5.75
C SER A 106 12.41 -5.21 5.47
N LEU A 107 11.61 -5.22 4.40
CA LEU A 107 10.66 -4.14 4.14
C LEU A 107 9.55 -4.10 5.18
N ASP A 108 9.25 -5.22 5.83
CA ASP A 108 8.19 -5.31 6.83
C ASP A 108 8.47 -4.41 8.04
N ALA A 109 9.74 -4.07 8.29
CA ALA A 109 10.16 -3.10 9.30
C ALA A 109 9.43 -1.75 9.18
N ILE A 110 9.02 -1.34 7.96
CA ILE A 110 8.29 -0.08 7.73
C ILE A 110 6.84 -0.11 8.27
N MET A 111 6.29 -1.31 8.52
CA MET A 111 4.91 -1.52 8.97
C MET A 111 4.85 -2.07 10.42
N VAL A 112 5.97 -2.18 11.11
CA VAL A 112 5.99 -2.61 12.52
C VAL A 112 5.41 -1.49 13.37
N ASN A 113 4.43 -1.84 14.21
CA ASN A 113 3.85 -0.90 15.16
C ASN A 113 4.56 -0.99 16.51
N ASN A 114 4.87 0.15 17.10
CA ASN A 114 5.33 0.23 18.48
C ASN A 114 4.17 0.05 19.49
N HIS A 115 4.44 0.15 20.79
CA HIS A 115 3.42 0.02 21.85
C HIS A 115 2.35 1.12 21.80
N LYS A 116 2.62 2.24 21.12
CA LYS A 116 1.67 3.33 20.85
C LYS A 116 0.87 3.12 19.55
N ASN A 117 1.01 1.94 18.93
CA ASN A 117 0.41 1.58 17.65
C ASN A 117 0.79 2.54 16.51
N LYS A 118 2.01 3.08 16.54
CA LYS A 118 2.59 3.94 15.49
C LYS A 118 3.60 3.14 14.67
N THR A 119 3.58 3.31 13.36
CA THR A 119 4.65 2.85 12.46
C THR A 119 5.86 3.80 12.51
N PRO A 120 7.03 3.41 11.98
CA PRO A 120 8.15 4.32 11.82
C PRO A 120 7.81 5.62 11.06
N PHE A 121 6.93 5.53 10.04
CA PHE A 121 6.50 6.70 9.30
C PHE A 121 5.49 7.56 10.06
N ASP A 122 4.65 6.98 10.92
CA ASP A 122 3.79 7.78 11.81
C ASP A 122 4.62 8.58 12.81
N GLN A 123 5.73 8.01 13.30
CA GLN A 123 6.68 8.71 14.18
C GLN A 123 7.40 9.83 13.44
N PHE A 124 7.91 9.57 12.22
CA PHE A 124 8.46 10.62 11.35
C PHE A 124 7.49 11.80 11.21
N VAL A 125 6.22 11.51 10.91
CA VAL A 125 5.19 12.54 10.73
C VAL A 125 4.96 13.31 12.02
N THR A 126 4.86 12.62 13.16
CA THR A 126 4.64 13.26 14.47
C THR A 126 5.74 14.26 14.81
N ASN A 127 6.99 13.97 14.44
CA ASN A 127 8.13 14.79 14.84
C ASN A 127 8.47 15.92 13.86
N PHE A 128 8.21 15.71 12.57
CA PHE A 128 8.71 16.61 11.51
C PHE A 128 7.63 17.27 10.68
N VAL A 129 6.38 16.81 10.77
CA VAL A 129 5.25 17.48 10.13
C VAL A 129 4.53 18.27 11.21
N ASP A 130 4.91 19.53 11.34
CA ASP A 130 4.14 20.50 12.12
C ASP A 130 2.72 20.63 11.53
N THR A 131 1.72 20.92 12.37
CA THR A 131 0.34 21.15 11.92
C THR A 131 0.26 22.25 10.85
N ASP A 132 1.24 23.15 10.85
CA ASP A 132 1.33 24.32 9.99
C ASP A 132 2.19 24.11 8.73
N TRP A 133 2.49 22.85 8.35
CA TRP A 133 3.23 22.56 7.11
C TRP A 133 2.58 23.18 5.85
N THR A 134 1.28 23.44 5.89
CA THR A 134 0.54 24.11 4.82
C THR A 134 0.79 25.61 4.74
N ILE A 135 1.24 26.23 5.84
CA ILE A 135 1.49 27.67 5.96
C ILE A 135 2.91 28.00 5.50
N HIS A 136 3.87 27.11 5.75
CA HIS A 136 5.29 27.32 5.42
C HIS A 136 5.73 26.45 4.22
N ASP A 137 5.62 26.97 2.99
CA ASP A 137 5.95 26.22 1.76
C ASP A 137 7.40 25.67 1.75
N VAL A 138 8.34 26.38 2.38
CA VAL A 138 9.75 25.93 2.48
C VAL A 138 9.85 24.64 3.31
N CYS A 139 9.22 24.60 4.48
CA CYS A 139 9.21 23.41 5.34
C CYS A 139 8.46 22.26 4.66
N GLY A 140 7.32 22.53 4.03
CA GLY A 140 6.54 21.52 3.31
C GLY A 140 7.32 20.87 2.16
N ARG A 141 8.11 21.67 1.43
CA ARG A 141 8.94 21.16 0.32
C ARG A 141 10.09 20.28 0.80
N GLU A 142 10.83 20.70 1.82
CA GLU A 142 11.95 19.91 2.36
C GLU A 142 11.47 18.56 2.91
N VAL A 143 10.39 18.57 3.69
CA VAL A 143 9.75 17.35 4.21
C VAL A 143 9.33 16.45 3.04
N TRP A 144 8.73 17.03 2.00
CA TRP A 144 8.33 16.27 0.82
C TRP A 144 9.51 15.66 0.07
N GLU A 145 10.63 16.37 -0.11
CA GLU A 145 11.84 15.84 -0.76
C GLU A 145 12.45 14.66 0.01
N ASN A 146 12.41 14.72 1.34
CA ASN A 146 12.85 13.62 2.19
C ASN A 146 11.90 12.43 2.10
N ILE A 147 10.58 12.66 2.15
CA ILE A 147 9.57 11.62 1.91
C ILE A 147 9.78 10.97 0.55
N GLN A 148 9.97 11.74 -0.53
CA GLN A 148 10.24 11.19 -1.86
C GLN A 148 11.48 10.31 -1.86
N SER A 149 12.54 10.72 -1.18
CA SER A 149 13.76 9.96 -1.05
C SER A 149 13.53 8.63 -0.33
N TYR A 150 12.73 8.62 0.75
CA TYR A 150 12.36 7.38 1.45
C TYR A 150 11.46 6.48 0.60
N LEU A 151 10.47 7.04 -0.10
CA LEU A 151 9.58 6.28 -0.98
C LEU A 151 10.33 5.62 -2.15
N ARG A 152 11.34 6.30 -2.72
CA ARG A 152 12.21 5.70 -3.74
C ARG A 152 12.97 4.49 -3.20
N VAL A 153 13.52 4.61 -1.99
CA VAL A 153 14.21 3.53 -1.31
C VAL A 153 13.30 2.32 -1.11
N ILE A 154 12.09 2.52 -0.60
CA ILE A 154 11.11 1.44 -0.39
C ILE A 154 10.75 0.80 -1.73
N ARG A 155 10.48 1.61 -2.76
CA ARG A 155 10.19 1.10 -4.11
C ARG A 155 11.32 0.22 -4.63
N ASP A 156 12.56 0.68 -4.54
CA ASP A 156 13.72 -0.03 -5.07
C ASP A 156 13.91 -1.37 -4.34
N ASN A 157 13.86 -1.36 -3.00
CA ASN A 157 13.93 -2.57 -2.19
C ASN A 157 12.74 -3.52 -2.47
N TYR A 158 11.53 -2.98 -2.72
CA TYR A 158 10.35 -3.78 -3.08
C TYR A 158 10.54 -4.52 -4.39
N ARG A 159 11.15 -3.86 -5.39
CA ARG A 159 11.49 -4.51 -6.67
C ARG A 159 12.51 -5.62 -6.46
N ASP A 160 13.55 -5.38 -5.68
CA ASP A 160 14.58 -6.36 -5.39
C ASP A 160 13.99 -7.64 -4.75
N ILE A 161 13.08 -7.48 -3.78
CA ILE A 161 12.40 -8.61 -3.11
C ILE A 161 11.43 -9.34 -4.05
N GLN A 162 10.69 -8.62 -4.91
CA GLN A 162 9.83 -9.29 -5.89
C GLN A 162 10.61 -10.13 -6.90
N HIS A 163 11.83 -9.70 -7.26
CA HIS A 163 12.70 -10.45 -8.16
C HIS A 163 13.21 -11.76 -7.55
N THR A 164 13.47 -11.79 -6.24
CA THR A 164 13.98 -13.00 -5.57
C THR A 164 12.92 -14.07 -5.36
N HIS A 165 11.67 -13.71 -5.05
CA HIS A 165 10.66 -14.68 -4.64
C HIS A 165 9.82 -15.31 -5.76
N HIS A 166 9.66 -14.65 -6.90
CA HIS A 166 8.65 -15.11 -7.88
C HIS A 166 9.17 -15.52 -9.25
N GLY A 167 10.45 -15.34 -9.59
CA GLY A 167 11.08 -15.84 -10.83
C GLY A 167 10.43 -15.37 -12.15
N LYS A 168 9.27 -14.73 -12.10
CA LYS A 168 8.44 -14.24 -13.20
C LYS A 168 8.11 -12.78 -12.92
N ARG A 169 8.58 -11.91 -13.81
CA ARG A 169 8.28 -10.48 -13.84
C ARG A 169 6.77 -10.27 -13.95
N GLN A 170 6.07 -9.89 -12.87
CA GLN A 170 4.67 -9.44 -12.97
C GLN A 170 4.48 -7.92 -12.90
N GLY A 171 5.54 -7.13 -12.70
CA GLY A 171 5.46 -5.67 -12.76
C GLY A 171 6.41 -5.09 -13.80
N ASN A 172 5.91 -4.78 -14.99
CA ASN A 172 6.69 -4.01 -15.98
C ASN A 172 6.65 -2.52 -15.61
N PHE A 173 7.09 -2.18 -14.39
CA PHE A 173 7.31 -0.78 -14.03
C PHE A 173 8.47 -0.29 -14.88
N ASP A 174 8.24 0.75 -15.67
CA ASP A 174 9.33 1.49 -16.30
C ASP A 174 10.20 2.10 -15.19
N PRO A 175 11.48 1.69 -15.06
CA PRO A 175 12.38 2.22 -14.03
C PRO A 175 12.58 3.74 -14.14
N ASP A 176 12.36 4.31 -15.32
CA ASP A 176 12.74 5.69 -15.62
C ASP A 176 11.68 6.71 -15.21
N ILE A 177 10.42 6.28 -15.00
CA ILE A 177 9.31 7.16 -14.66
C ILE A 177 8.96 7.04 -13.17
N TRP A 178 9.56 7.91 -12.35
CA TRP A 178 9.21 8.04 -10.93
C TRP A 178 7.98 8.93 -10.73
N MET A 179 6.88 8.33 -10.26
CA MET A 179 5.66 9.04 -9.89
C MET A 179 5.27 8.68 -8.44
N PRO A 180 5.66 9.50 -7.45
CA PRO A 180 5.41 9.22 -6.03
C PRO A 180 3.93 8.94 -5.73
N LEU A 181 3.02 9.69 -6.36
CA LEU A 181 1.59 9.52 -6.13
C LEU A 181 1.07 8.17 -6.63
N HIS A 182 1.59 7.66 -7.76
CA HIS A 182 1.26 6.32 -8.24
C HIS A 182 1.76 5.25 -7.26
N PHE A 183 2.99 5.43 -6.75
CA PHE A 183 3.57 4.51 -5.79
C PHE A 183 2.75 4.48 -4.48
N ILE A 184 2.43 5.63 -3.89
CA ILE A 184 1.59 5.71 -2.68
C ILE A 184 0.22 5.06 -2.90
N ALA A 185 -0.40 5.33 -4.06
CA ALA A 185 -1.71 4.80 -4.40
C ALA A 185 -1.73 3.27 -4.59
N GLY A 186 -0.74 2.72 -5.30
CA GLY A 186 -0.69 1.30 -5.65
C GLY A 186 0.08 0.41 -4.67
N SER A 187 0.84 1.01 -3.75
CA SER A 187 1.63 0.29 -2.76
C SER A 187 0.75 -0.53 -1.82
N PRO A 188 1.15 -1.75 -1.44
CA PRO A 188 0.42 -2.53 -0.43
C PRO A 188 0.53 -1.91 0.98
N TYR A 189 1.50 -1.02 1.18
CA TYR A 189 1.78 -0.36 2.46
C TYR A 189 0.79 0.77 2.78
N ASP A 190 0.46 0.90 4.05
CA ASP A 190 -0.42 1.95 4.54
C ASP A 190 0.42 3.14 5.02
N PHE A 191 0.64 4.10 4.14
CA PHE A 191 1.41 5.30 4.47
C PHE A 191 0.56 6.29 5.27
N PRO A 192 1.17 7.10 6.16
CA PRO A 192 0.45 8.13 6.88
C PRO A 192 -0.33 9.07 5.92
N PRO A 193 -1.57 9.50 6.26
CA PRO A 193 -2.42 10.26 5.35
C PRO A 193 -1.79 11.53 4.76
N ILE A 194 -0.87 12.15 5.51
CA ILE A 194 -0.11 13.33 5.10
C ILE A 194 0.77 13.07 3.86
N PHE A 195 1.28 11.85 3.66
CA PHE A 195 2.08 11.51 2.47
C PHE A 195 1.25 11.72 1.21
N THR A 196 -0.03 11.34 1.26
CA THR A 196 -0.97 11.57 0.15
C THR A 196 -1.27 13.06 -0.01
N ASP A 197 -1.45 13.81 1.08
CA ASP A 197 -1.73 15.25 1.01
C ASP A 197 -0.57 16.03 0.39
N LEU A 198 0.67 15.76 0.84
CA LEU A 198 1.89 16.33 0.28
C LEU A 198 2.06 15.94 -1.20
N ALA A 199 1.85 14.67 -1.55
CA ALA A 199 1.90 14.21 -2.93
C ALA A 199 0.85 14.91 -3.82
N LEU A 200 -0.38 15.08 -3.33
CA LEU A 200 -1.43 15.81 -4.05
C LEU A 200 -1.17 17.32 -4.13
N ASN A 201 -0.36 17.87 -3.22
CA ASN A 201 0.04 19.27 -3.27
C ASN A 201 1.18 19.51 -4.27
N TYR A 202 2.25 18.72 -4.19
CA TYR A 202 3.49 18.92 -4.95
C TYR A 202 3.55 18.14 -6.29
N CYS A 203 2.76 17.07 -6.45
CA CYS A 203 2.75 16.22 -7.65
C CYS A 203 1.38 16.20 -8.34
N LYS A 204 0.69 17.36 -8.41
CA LYS A 204 -0.65 17.48 -9.06
C LYS A 204 -0.69 16.94 -10.49
N ALA A 205 0.39 17.09 -11.25
CA ALA A 205 0.48 16.61 -12.62
C ALA A 205 0.35 15.08 -12.72
N ASP A 206 0.77 14.35 -11.68
CA ASP A 206 0.73 12.87 -11.68
C ASP A 206 -0.69 12.33 -11.66
N LEU A 207 -1.69 13.12 -11.24
CA LEU A 207 -3.11 12.72 -11.28
C LEU A 207 -3.62 12.40 -12.69
N GLN A 208 -3.01 13.01 -13.71
CA GLN A 208 -3.42 12.90 -15.11
C GLN A 208 -2.47 12.05 -15.95
N LYS A 209 -1.28 11.74 -15.41
CA LYS A 209 -0.29 10.91 -16.09
C LYS A 209 -0.64 9.45 -15.91
N PHE A 210 -0.51 8.70 -16.99
CA PHE A 210 -0.61 7.26 -16.94
C PHE A 210 0.75 6.65 -16.65
N ASP A 211 0.79 5.61 -15.82
CA ASP A 211 1.97 4.78 -15.67
C ASP A 211 2.25 3.91 -16.91
N SER A 212 3.31 3.11 -16.84
CA SER A 212 3.72 2.13 -17.85
C SER A 212 2.68 1.02 -18.13
N ASN A 213 1.70 0.84 -17.23
CA ASN A 213 0.56 -0.04 -17.42
C ASN A 213 -0.69 0.69 -17.94
N GLY A 214 -0.60 2.00 -18.16
CA GLY A 214 -1.73 2.79 -18.57
C GLY A 214 -2.73 3.01 -17.43
N MET A 215 -2.29 2.95 -16.17
CA MET A 215 -3.09 3.21 -14.98
C MET A 215 -2.85 4.63 -14.46
N LEU A 216 -3.88 5.22 -13.86
CA LEU A 216 -3.80 6.49 -13.14
C LEU A 216 -3.64 6.18 -11.64
N PRO A 217 -3.27 7.14 -10.79
CA PRO A 217 -3.21 6.90 -9.34
C PRO A 217 -4.54 6.40 -8.77
N LEU A 218 -5.68 6.91 -9.28
CA LEU A 218 -6.99 6.42 -8.83
C LEU A 218 -7.21 4.95 -9.17
N HIS A 219 -6.78 4.49 -10.35
CA HIS A 219 -6.87 3.07 -10.74
C HIS A 219 -6.05 2.20 -9.82
N LEU A 220 -4.81 2.63 -9.52
CA LEU A 220 -3.93 1.92 -8.61
C LEU A 220 -4.52 1.85 -7.19
N ALA A 221 -5.07 2.97 -6.68
CA ALA A 221 -5.70 3.00 -5.36
C ALA A 221 -6.93 2.10 -5.27
N CYS A 222 -7.75 2.01 -6.32
CA CYS A 222 -8.90 1.12 -6.38
C CYS A 222 -8.53 -0.34 -6.61
N GLY A 223 -7.41 -0.60 -7.30
CA GLY A 223 -6.87 -1.93 -7.61
C GLY A 223 -5.92 -2.49 -6.55
N ARG A 224 -5.66 -1.73 -5.47
CA ARG A 224 -4.66 -2.06 -4.46
C ARG A 224 -5.15 -3.21 -3.57
N LYS A 225 -4.33 -4.26 -3.49
CA LYS A 225 -4.51 -5.31 -2.46
C LYS A 225 -3.78 -4.87 -1.20
N ILE A 226 -4.51 -4.41 -0.19
CA ILE A 226 -3.92 -4.09 1.12
C ILE A 226 -3.40 -5.41 1.72
N MET A 227 -2.10 -5.46 2.01
CA MET A 227 -1.56 -6.55 2.83
C MET A 227 -2.16 -6.41 4.23
N SER A 228 -3.21 -7.17 4.52
CA SER A 228 -3.64 -7.39 5.90
C SER A 228 -2.44 -8.03 6.61
N SER A 229 -1.71 -7.25 7.42
CA SER A 229 -0.52 -7.71 8.12
C SER A 229 -0.76 -9.10 8.71
N ILE A 230 -0.05 -10.08 8.17
CA ILE A 230 -0.20 -11.51 8.50
C ILE A 230 0.03 -11.74 10.01
N HIS A 231 0.72 -10.83 10.68
CA HIS A 231 1.00 -10.88 12.12
C HIS A 231 0.00 -10.16 13.04
N HIS A 232 -1.02 -9.47 12.54
CA HIS A 232 -1.94 -8.70 13.39
C HIS A 232 -3.31 -9.37 13.62
N GLN A 233 -3.36 -10.70 13.54
CA GLN A 233 -4.60 -11.45 13.39
C GLN A 233 -5.39 -11.71 14.68
N GLN A 234 -4.97 -11.25 15.87
CA GLN A 234 -5.64 -11.72 17.10
C GLN A 234 -6.31 -10.69 18.03
N HIS A 235 -6.08 -9.37 17.94
CA HIS A 235 -6.66 -8.48 18.98
C HIS A 235 -7.36 -7.18 18.57
N GLN A 236 -7.65 -6.92 17.28
CA GLN A 236 -8.40 -5.70 16.88
C GLN A 236 -9.61 -5.97 15.97
N LEU A 237 -10.41 -6.97 16.31
CA LEU A 237 -11.80 -7.02 15.87
C LEU A 237 -12.57 -5.97 16.69
N GLN A 238 -12.70 -4.74 16.18
CA GLN A 238 -14.03 -4.14 15.90
C GLN A 238 -14.03 -2.61 15.75
N GLN A 239 -13.18 -1.80 16.38
CA GLN A 239 -13.66 -0.43 16.65
C GLN A 239 -13.27 0.74 15.75
N ASN A 240 -12.37 0.70 14.76
CA ASN A 240 -12.16 1.88 13.89
C ASN A 240 -11.62 1.56 12.48
N LYS A 241 -12.24 0.61 11.77
CA LYS A 241 -11.82 0.18 10.43
C LYS A 241 -12.22 1.13 9.28
N SER A 242 -12.65 2.36 9.58
CA SER A 242 -13.29 3.29 8.62
C SER A 242 -12.30 4.08 7.73
N CYS A 243 -11.00 4.16 8.07
CA CYS A 243 -10.09 5.10 7.40
C CYS A 243 -9.20 4.49 6.29
N LYS A 244 -9.25 3.18 6.03
CA LYS A 244 -8.31 2.51 5.09
C LYS A 244 -8.40 2.97 3.63
N ASP A 245 -9.48 3.66 3.26
CA ASP A 245 -9.70 4.19 1.91
C ASP A 245 -9.39 5.70 1.77
N ALA A 246 -8.68 6.28 2.73
CA ALA A 246 -8.37 7.71 2.70
C ALA A 246 -7.67 8.13 1.40
N VAL A 247 -6.76 7.30 0.87
CA VAL A 247 -5.97 7.63 -0.32
C VAL A 247 -6.84 7.74 -1.58
N SER A 248 -7.64 6.72 -1.88
CA SER A 248 -8.51 6.69 -3.06
C SER A 248 -9.57 7.78 -2.99
N MET A 249 -10.17 8.03 -1.81
CA MET A 249 -11.13 9.10 -1.60
C MET A 249 -10.51 10.49 -1.78
N LYS A 250 -9.30 10.73 -1.27
CA LYS A 250 -8.58 12.00 -1.46
C LYS A 250 -8.24 12.24 -2.94
N ILE A 251 -7.74 11.21 -3.63
CA ILE A 251 -7.45 11.26 -5.07
C ILE A 251 -8.73 11.56 -5.86
N LEU A 252 -9.82 10.84 -5.59
CA LEU A 252 -11.11 11.03 -6.27
C LEU A 252 -11.67 12.44 -6.04
N LYS A 253 -11.58 12.95 -4.81
CA LYS A 253 -12.00 14.33 -4.47
C LYS A 253 -11.18 15.37 -5.24
N LYS A 254 -9.86 15.17 -5.38
CA LYS A 254 -8.97 16.11 -6.08
C LYS A 254 -9.09 16.00 -7.60
N PHE A 255 -9.36 14.81 -8.13
CA PHE A 255 -9.49 14.55 -9.56
C PHE A 255 -10.67 13.62 -9.91
N PRO A 256 -11.94 14.12 -9.82
CA PRO A 256 -13.13 13.31 -10.09
C PRO A 256 -13.17 12.74 -11.50
N ARG A 257 -12.63 13.48 -12.49
CA ARG A 257 -12.55 13.04 -13.89
C ARG A 257 -11.72 11.76 -14.05
N GLY A 258 -10.90 11.39 -13.07
CA GLY A 258 -10.18 10.13 -13.06
C GLY A 258 -11.11 8.91 -13.12
N SER A 259 -12.33 8.99 -12.58
CA SER A 259 -13.29 7.87 -12.60
C SER A 259 -13.93 7.61 -13.97
N LEU A 260 -13.74 8.53 -14.92
CA LEU A 260 -14.18 8.41 -16.32
C LEU A 260 -13.09 7.83 -17.23
N LYS A 261 -11.84 7.84 -16.78
CA LYS A 261 -10.72 7.34 -17.57
C LYS A 261 -10.65 5.83 -17.47
N VAL A 262 -10.31 5.19 -18.58
CA VAL A 262 -10.09 3.74 -18.64
C VAL A 262 -8.59 3.44 -18.57
N VAL A 263 -8.25 2.31 -17.96
CA VAL A 263 -6.88 1.77 -18.01
C VAL A 263 -6.49 1.48 -19.47
N LYS A 264 -5.33 1.93 -19.97
CA LYS A 264 -5.03 1.81 -21.41
C LYS A 264 -4.98 0.37 -21.90
N LYS A 265 -4.37 -0.54 -21.12
CA LYS A 265 -4.19 -1.96 -21.47
C LYS A 265 -5.46 -2.78 -21.34
N THR A 266 -6.14 -2.69 -20.20
CA THR A 266 -7.30 -3.53 -19.89
C THR A 266 -8.65 -2.88 -20.22
N LYS A 267 -8.66 -1.58 -20.51
CA LYS A 267 -9.86 -0.75 -20.70
C LYS A 267 -10.79 -0.69 -19.48
N ARG A 268 -10.37 -1.18 -18.32
CA ARG A 268 -11.19 -1.21 -17.10
C ARG A 268 -11.31 0.18 -16.49
N LEU A 269 -12.46 0.47 -15.89
CA LEU A 269 -12.70 1.68 -15.11
C LEU A 269 -12.24 1.49 -13.66
N ALA A 270 -12.01 2.60 -12.94
CA ALA A 270 -11.74 2.56 -11.50
C ALA A 270 -12.84 1.82 -10.70
N LEU A 271 -14.11 1.93 -11.13
CA LEU A 271 -15.22 1.20 -10.50
C LEU A 271 -15.04 -0.32 -10.61
N HIS A 272 -14.60 -0.84 -11.77
CA HIS A 272 -14.42 -2.28 -11.96
C HIS A 272 -13.33 -2.82 -11.03
N LEU A 273 -12.21 -2.09 -10.92
CA LEU A 273 -11.12 -2.43 -10.02
C LEU A 273 -11.58 -2.38 -8.55
N ALA A 274 -12.31 -1.33 -8.16
CA ALA A 274 -12.80 -1.16 -6.81
C ALA A 274 -13.76 -2.28 -6.37
N VAL A 275 -14.67 -2.70 -7.27
CA VAL A 275 -15.61 -3.80 -6.99
C VAL A 275 -14.89 -5.14 -6.89
N GLU A 276 -14.02 -5.45 -7.83
CA GLU A 276 -13.23 -6.68 -7.83
C GLU A 276 -12.35 -6.78 -6.57
N MET A 277 -11.70 -5.69 -6.19
CA MET A 277 -10.85 -5.63 -4.99
C MET A 277 -11.62 -5.47 -3.69
N LYS A 278 -12.96 -5.52 -3.72
CA LYS A 278 -13.84 -5.43 -2.55
C LYS A 278 -13.59 -4.17 -1.72
N MET A 279 -13.38 -3.05 -2.40
CA MET A 279 -13.19 -1.77 -1.75
C MET A 279 -14.44 -1.38 -0.93
N PRO A 280 -14.27 -0.67 0.20
CA PRO A 280 -15.37 -0.15 0.99
C PRO A 280 -16.47 0.56 0.20
N MET A 281 -17.72 0.29 0.60
CA MET A 281 -18.90 0.85 -0.04
C MET A 281 -18.91 2.39 -0.15
N PRO A 282 -18.38 3.17 0.82
CA PRO A 282 -18.29 4.63 0.68
C PRO A 282 -17.48 5.06 -0.55
N LEU A 283 -16.36 4.40 -0.87
CA LEU A 283 -15.58 4.68 -2.07
C LEU A 283 -16.33 4.29 -3.34
N ILE A 284 -16.94 3.09 -3.37
CA ILE A 284 -17.74 2.64 -4.50
C ILE A 284 -18.91 3.61 -4.77
N ALA A 285 -19.62 4.03 -3.73
CA ALA A 285 -20.69 5.01 -3.83
C ALA A 285 -20.19 6.38 -4.34
N ALA A 286 -19.00 6.82 -3.89
CA ALA A 286 -18.39 8.04 -4.40
C ALA A 286 -18.03 7.92 -5.89
N LEU A 287 -17.46 6.79 -6.33
CA LEU A 287 -17.17 6.52 -7.74
C LEU A 287 -18.45 6.57 -8.59
N ILE A 288 -19.52 5.89 -8.17
CA ILE A 288 -20.82 5.92 -8.85
C ILE A 288 -21.38 7.34 -8.91
N LYS A 289 -21.31 8.09 -7.80
CA LYS A 289 -21.76 9.48 -7.76
C LYS A 289 -20.99 10.36 -8.77
N THR A 290 -19.69 10.14 -8.92
CA THR A 290 -18.87 10.89 -9.90
C THR A 290 -19.10 10.45 -11.34
N ASN A 291 -19.39 9.16 -11.58
CA ASN A 291 -19.62 8.60 -12.91
C ASN A 291 -20.74 7.54 -12.87
N PRO A 292 -22.02 7.92 -12.87
CA PRO A 292 -23.11 6.96 -12.73
C PRO A 292 -23.23 6.01 -13.93
N LYS A 293 -22.80 6.47 -15.12
CA LYS A 293 -22.83 5.67 -16.35
C LYS A 293 -21.96 4.41 -16.24
N SER A 294 -20.94 4.42 -15.38
CA SER A 294 -20.06 3.26 -15.16
C SER A 294 -20.80 2.00 -14.69
N LEU A 295 -21.96 2.11 -14.04
CA LEU A 295 -22.78 0.96 -13.66
C LEU A 295 -23.32 0.16 -14.85
N ASN A 296 -23.46 0.84 -16.00
CA ASN A 296 -24.01 0.27 -17.22
C ASN A 296 -22.92 -0.20 -18.21
N ILE A 297 -21.65 -0.04 -17.83
CA ILE A 297 -20.51 -0.45 -18.65
C ILE A 297 -20.06 -1.82 -18.16
N PRO A 298 -20.13 -2.88 -18.98
CA PRO A 298 -19.61 -4.18 -18.60
C PRO A 298 -18.09 -4.11 -18.47
N ASP A 299 -17.54 -4.86 -17.52
CA ASP A 299 -16.10 -4.97 -17.37
C ASP A 299 -15.50 -5.59 -18.64
N PRO A 300 -14.56 -4.92 -19.33
CA PRO A 300 -14.09 -5.37 -20.64
C PRO A 300 -13.32 -6.70 -20.61
N VAL A 301 -12.81 -7.11 -19.45
CA VAL A 301 -12.06 -8.36 -19.28
C VAL A 301 -13.01 -9.52 -18.99
N THR A 302 -13.85 -9.39 -17.96
CA THR A 302 -14.77 -10.47 -17.53
C THR A 302 -16.10 -10.48 -18.28
N LYS A 303 -16.42 -9.40 -19.01
CA LYS A 303 -17.71 -9.11 -19.64
C LYS A 303 -18.88 -9.00 -18.65
N LEU A 304 -18.61 -8.96 -17.35
CA LEU A 304 -19.62 -8.86 -16.31
C LEU A 304 -19.95 -7.40 -16.00
N TRP A 305 -21.23 -7.09 -15.80
CA TRP A 305 -21.62 -5.80 -15.22
C TRP A 305 -21.10 -5.66 -13.79
N PRO A 306 -20.85 -4.44 -13.29
CA PRO A 306 -20.31 -4.22 -11.95
C PRO A 306 -21.07 -4.96 -10.83
N TYR A 307 -22.40 -5.04 -10.90
CA TYR A 307 -23.20 -5.74 -9.88
C TYR A 307 -23.02 -7.27 -9.93
N VAL A 308 -22.80 -7.84 -11.13
CA VAL A 308 -22.50 -9.28 -11.29
C VAL A 308 -21.05 -9.56 -10.92
N LEU A 309 -20.13 -8.67 -11.34
CA LEU A 309 -18.71 -8.75 -10.98
C LEU A 309 -18.53 -8.77 -9.45
N ALA A 310 -19.32 -7.98 -8.72
CA ALA A 310 -19.31 -8.02 -7.27
C ALA A 310 -19.60 -9.43 -6.74
N SER A 311 -20.59 -10.13 -7.31
CA SER A 311 -21.07 -11.45 -6.85
C SER A 311 -20.16 -12.63 -7.15
N VAL A 312 -19.08 -12.45 -7.91
CA VAL A 312 -18.15 -13.54 -8.28
C VAL A 312 -17.49 -14.18 -7.05
N ASP A 313 -17.45 -13.49 -5.92
CA ASP A 313 -16.43 -13.71 -4.91
C ASP A 313 -16.99 -13.79 -3.47
N ASN A 314 -17.53 -14.97 -3.09
CA ASN A 314 -18.10 -15.39 -1.77
C ASN A 314 -19.22 -14.50 -1.16
N ASP A 315 -19.96 -15.01 -0.17
CA ASP A 315 -21.21 -14.43 0.40
C ASP A 315 -21.19 -12.94 0.80
N LYS A 316 -20.03 -12.39 1.20
CA LYS A 316 -19.91 -10.95 1.55
C LYS A 316 -20.12 -10.02 0.34
N SER A 317 -20.06 -10.55 -0.87
CA SER A 317 -20.30 -9.84 -2.13
C SER A 317 -21.76 -9.43 -2.37
N LEU A 318 -22.72 -10.14 -1.77
CA LEU A 318 -24.14 -9.94 -2.06
C LEU A 318 -24.62 -8.55 -1.63
N SER A 319 -24.08 -8.03 -0.53
CA SER A 319 -24.41 -6.68 -0.05
C SER A 319 -23.97 -5.60 -1.03
N VAL A 320 -22.77 -5.73 -1.61
CA VAL A 320 -22.23 -4.82 -2.63
C VAL A 320 -23.05 -4.93 -3.91
N SER A 321 -23.31 -6.16 -4.38
CA SER A 321 -24.14 -6.39 -5.57
C SER A 321 -25.54 -5.74 -5.44
N TYR A 322 -26.20 -5.97 -4.29
CA TYR A 322 -27.51 -5.37 -4.01
C TYR A 322 -27.45 -3.84 -3.92
N ALA A 323 -26.40 -3.28 -3.30
CA ALA A 323 -26.21 -1.84 -3.23
C ALA A 323 -26.02 -1.22 -4.64
N LEU A 324 -25.28 -1.89 -5.53
CA LEU A 324 -25.09 -1.47 -6.92
C LEU A 324 -26.41 -1.53 -7.71
N LEU A 325 -27.18 -2.61 -7.57
CA LEU A 325 -28.51 -2.75 -8.18
C LEU A 325 -29.49 -1.67 -7.69
N ARG A 326 -29.43 -1.33 -6.40
CA ARG A 326 -30.27 -0.28 -5.82
C ARG A 326 -29.87 1.11 -6.31
N ALA A 327 -28.57 1.33 -6.59
CA ALA A 327 -28.06 2.58 -7.12
C ALA A 327 -28.64 2.88 -8.51
N ASP A 328 -28.74 1.86 -9.37
CA ASP A 328 -29.34 1.96 -10.70
C ASP A 328 -30.06 0.66 -11.09
N PRO A 329 -31.37 0.52 -10.79
CA PRO A 329 -32.14 -0.67 -11.17
C PRO A 329 -32.28 -0.84 -12.69
N SER A 330 -31.97 0.17 -13.51
CA SER A 330 -32.10 0.09 -14.96
C SER A 330 -31.08 -0.85 -15.61
N VAL A 331 -30.00 -1.21 -14.89
CA VAL A 331 -29.02 -2.22 -15.31
C VAL A 331 -29.68 -3.57 -15.62
N LEU A 332 -30.75 -3.95 -14.91
CA LEU A 332 -31.49 -5.20 -15.14
C LEU A 332 -32.22 -5.21 -16.49
N GLN A 333 -32.68 -4.05 -16.96
CA GLN A 333 -33.33 -3.93 -18.26
C GLN A 333 -32.31 -3.99 -19.39
N LEU A 334 -31.09 -3.48 -19.17
CA LEU A 334 -30.01 -3.53 -20.14
C LEU A 334 -29.52 -4.97 -20.36
N ALA A 335 -29.37 -5.75 -19.29
CA ALA A 335 -29.00 -7.17 -19.39
C ALA A 335 -29.95 -7.96 -20.31
N LYS A 336 -31.27 -7.79 -20.12
CA LYS A 336 -32.30 -8.45 -20.97
C LYS A 336 -32.20 -8.08 -22.46
N ARG A 337 -31.85 -6.84 -22.78
CA ARG A 337 -31.71 -6.40 -24.19
C ARG A 337 -30.50 -7.03 -24.88
N VAL A 338 -29.43 -7.30 -24.12
CA VAL A 338 -28.23 -7.95 -24.66
C VAL A 338 -28.52 -9.41 -25.00
N GLU A 339 -29.26 -10.12 -24.14
CA GLU A 339 -29.73 -11.49 -24.41
C GLU A 339 -30.64 -11.57 -25.65
N GLN A 340 -31.58 -10.64 -25.79
CA GLN A 340 -32.46 -10.60 -26.97
C GLN A 340 -31.72 -10.29 -28.28
N ARG A 341 -30.56 -9.63 -28.23
CA ARG A 341 -29.74 -9.37 -29.42
C ARG A 341 -28.90 -10.57 -29.81
N SER A 342 -28.39 -11.35 -28.85
CA SER A 342 -27.62 -12.57 -29.19
C SER A 342 -28.46 -13.59 -29.94
N ASP A 343 -29.76 -13.67 -29.67
CA ASP A 343 -30.66 -14.63 -30.33
C ASP A 343 -30.96 -14.25 -31.80
N ASN A 344 -30.82 -12.97 -32.16
CA ASN A 344 -31.16 -12.44 -33.49
C ASN A 344 -29.94 -12.27 -34.41
N LEU A 345 -28.72 -12.43 -33.91
CA LEU A 345 -27.47 -12.22 -34.65
C LEU A 345 -26.83 -13.56 -35.04
N THR A 346 -27.45 -14.27 -35.99
CA THR A 346 -26.82 -15.36 -36.75
C THR A 346 -26.09 -14.86 -38.02
N GLY A 347 -26.02 -13.55 -38.24
CA GLY A 347 -25.28 -12.93 -39.35
C GLY A 347 -23.89 -12.41 -38.94
N PRO A 348 -22.90 -12.36 -39.87
CA PRO A 348 -21.53 -11.95 -39.58
C PRO A 348 -21.47 -10.46 -39.18
N ILE A 349 -20.91 -10.18 -38.00
CA ILE A 349 -20.83 -8.85 -37.41
C ILE A 349 -19.50 -8.20 -37.80
N MET A 350 -19.55 -7.09 -38.54
CA MET A 350 -18.44 -6.13 -38.60
C MET A 350 -18.65 -5.10 -37.48
N ALA A 351 -17.77 -5.10 -36.47
CA ALA A 351 -17.85 -4.21 -35.33
C ALA A 351 -17.26 -2.83 -35.68
N ASP A 352 -18.08 -1.78 -35.63
CA ASP A 352 -17.66 -0.39 -35.72
C ASP A 352 -17.71 0.24 -34.32
N ASP A 353 -16.56 0.71 -33.82
CA ASP A 353 -16.33 1.08 -32.41
C ASP A 353 -16.82 2.51 -32.05
N SER A 354 -17.47 3.24 -32.97
CA SER A 354 -17.76 4.67 -32.77
C SER A 354 -19.14 5.03 -32.17
N GLU A 355 -20.03 4.06 -31.91
CA GLU A 355 -21.45 4.39 -31.64
C GLU A 355 -21.80 4.62 -30.15
N TYR A 356 -20.89 4.41 -29.21
CA TYR A 356 -21.23 4.44 -27.78
C TYR A 356 -21.42 5.83 -27.15
N ASP A 357 -21.04 6.92 -27.81
CA ASP A 357 -20.99 8.25 -27.18
C ASP A 357 -22.31 9.04 -27.18
N ASN A 358 -23.33 8.68 -27.98
CA ASN A 358 -24.47 9.58 -28.24
C ASN A 358 -25.79 9.27 -27.51
N HIS A 359 -25.93 8.17 -26.77
CA HIS A 359 -27.18 7.88 -26.06
C HIS A 359 -27.10 8.22 -24.55
N SER A 360 -28.13 8.93 -24.06
CA SER A 360 -28.50 9.12 -22.65
C SER A 360 -27.86 10.30 -21.88
N LEU A 361 -28.41 11.50 -22.11
CA LEU A 361 -28.13 12.72 -21.34
C LEU A 361 -29.19 13.07 -20.27
N ARG A 362 -30.24 12.26 -20.03
CA ARG A 362 -31.30 12.60 -19.07
C ARG A 362 -31.77 11.41 -18.22
N ARG A 363 -30.92 10.90 -17.32
CA ARG A 363 -31.39 10.00 -16.25
C ARG A 363 -30.91 10.47 -14.89
N THR A 364 -31.88 10.73 -14.02
CA THR A 364 -31.66 11.15 -12.63
C THR A 364 -31.33 9.93 -11.79
N VAL A 365 -30.10 9.85 -11.30
CA VAL A 365 -29.66 8.79 -10.38
C VAL A 365 -30.34 9.01 -9.04
N ARG A 366 -31.06 8.00 -8.54
CA ARG A 366 -31.66 8.08 -7.20
C ARG A 366 -30.53 8.17 -6.17
N ARG A 367 -30.63 9.14 -5.26
CA ARG A 367 -29.61 9.40 -4.23
C ARG A 367 -29.44 8.14 -3.38
N LEU A 368 -28.25 7.55 -3.40
CA LEU A 368 -27.87 6.47 -2.49
C LEU A 368 -27.87 7.04 -1.07
N THR A 369 -28.92 6.76 -0.30
CA THR A 369 -28.90 6.93 1.14
C THR A 369 -28.29 5.68 1.74
N ILE A 370 -26.99 5.76 2.06
CA ILE A 370 -26.36 4.77 2.93
C ILE A 370 -26.99 5.01 4.30
N ARG A 371 -27.92 4.16 4.72
CA ARG A 371 -28.30 4.09 6.13
C ARG A 371 -27.13 3.39 6.79
N ASP A 372 -26.36 4.14 7.58
CA ASP A 372 -25.35 3.57 8.47
C ASP A 372 -26.08 2.59 9.40
N THR A 373 -26.02 1.31 9.03
CA THR A 373 -26.49 0.22 9.87
C THR A 373 -25.29 -0.12 10.74
N LEU A 374 -25.20 0.60 11.86
CA LEU A 374 -24.30 0.30 12.96
C LEU A 374 -24.69 -1.02 13.63
#